data_AF-A0A2N6C277-F1
#
_entry.id   AF-A0A2N6C277-F1
#
_cell.length_a   1.000
_cell.length_b   1.000
_cell.length_c   1.000
_cell.angle_alpha   90.00
_cell.angle_beta   90.00
_cell.angle_gamma   90.00
#
_symmetry.space_group_name_H-M   'P 1'
#
loop_
_entity.id
_entity.type
_entity.pdbx_description
1 polymer ?
#
loop_
_entity_poly.entity_id
_entity_poly.type
_entity_poly.pdbx_seq_one_letter_code
_entity_poly.pdbx_strand_id
1 'polypeptide(L)'
;MAASFYSVDGDKYSVEYNRHGAVLTSEHEKYFPENEGSDEMKKEKLLLYLGVECDAYSENYGNGTWWQSPGGFVIRFERKAFGFIRQELAIANEEKCLLPVE
;
A
#
# COMPACT_ATOMS: atom_id res chain seq x y z
N MET A 1 16.04 3.97 12.05
CA MET A 1 15.01 2.96 12.40
C MET A 1 14.18 2.74 11.16
N ALA A 2 13.98 1.50 10.71
CA ALA A 2 13.04 1.24 9.64
C ALA A 2 11.63 1.56 10.15
N ALA A 3 10.92 2.47 9.50
CA ALA A 3 9.55 2.77 9.88
C ALA A 3 8.67 1.54 9.59
N SER A 4 7.66 1.32 10.43
CA SER A 4 6.66 0.27 10.23
C SER A 4 5.28 0.90 10.24
N PHE A 5 4.41 0.38 9.38
CA PHE A 5 3.01 0.77 9.29
C PHE A 5 2.09 -0.38 9.67
N TYR A 6 0.94 -0.05 10.25
CA TYR A 6 -0.10 -0.97 10.66
C TYR A 6 -1.37 -0.65 9.89
N SER A 7 -1.82 -1.60 9.08
CA SER A 7 -3.09 -1.47 8.38
C SER A 7 -4.27 -1.61 9.35
N VAL A 8 -5.43 -1.08 8.95
CA VAL A 8 -6.71 -1.27 9.66
C VAL A 8 -7.09 -2.74 9.84
N ASP A 9 -6.62 -3.61 8.94
CA ASP A 9 -6.84 -5.06 9.00
C ASP A 9 -5.90 -5.75 10.03
N GLY A 10 -5.02 -4.99 10.71
CA GLY A 10 -4.10 -5.49 11.73
C GLY A 10 -2.73 -5.94 11.21
N ASP A 11 -2.53 -5.95 9.89
CA ASP A 11 -1.25 -6.35 9.31
C ASP A 11 -0.19 -5.25 9.46
N LYS A 12 1.03 -5.68 9.80
CA LYS A 12 2.22 -4.84 9.86
C LYS A 12 2.99 -4.87 8.55
N TYR A 13 3.50 -3.71 8.15
CA TYR A 13 4.28 -3.50 6.93
C TYR A 13 5.57 -2.77 7.27
N SER A 14 6.69 -3.23 6.71
CA SER A 14 7.92 -2.41 6.65
C SER A 14 7.84 -1.48 5.45
N VAL A 15 8.37 -0.26 5.57
CA VAL A 15 8.47 0.67 4.44
C VAL A 15 9.92 0.90 4.02
N GLU A 16 10.13 0.90 2.72
CA GLU A 16 11.34 1.40 2.07
C GLU A 16 10.98 2.60 1.18
N TYR A 17 11.71 3.70 1.32
CA TYR A 17 11.53 4.89 0.50
C TYR A 17 12.64 4.97 -0.55
N ASN A 18 12.28 5.42 -1.75
CA ASN A 18 13.22 5.68 -2.83
C ASN A 18 12.76 6.87 -3.68
N ARG A 19 13.53 7.22 -4.72
CA ARG A 19 13.25 8.39 -5.57
C ARG A 19 11.91 8.31 -6.33
N HIS A 20 11.33 7.12 -6.45
CA HIS A 20 10.07 6.88 -7.15
C HIS A 20 8.87 6.84 -6.21
N GLY A 21 9.08 6.79 -4.89
CA GLY A 21 8.04 6.81 -3.88
C GLY A 21 8.36 5.87 -2.71
N ALA A 22 7.45 4.95 -2.38
CA ALA A 22 7.63 4.00 -1.30
C ALA A 22 7.19 2.58 -1.67
N VAL A 23 7.78 1.59 -1.01
CA VAL A 23 7.38 0.19 -1.09
C VAL A 23 7.03 -0.30 0.31
N LEU A 24 5.77 -0.67 0.52
CA LEU A 24 5.30 -1.30 1.75
C LEU A 24 5.31 -2.80 1.55
N THR A 25 6.02 -3.52 2.43
CA THR A 25 6.13 -4.97 2.40
C THR A 25 5.50 -5.56 3.65
N SER A 26 4.56 -6.49 3.50
CA SER A 26 3.95 -7.14 4.67
C SER A 26 5.00 -7.94 5.46
N GLU A 27 4.93 -7.85 6.79
CA GLU A 27 5.84 -8.58 7.66
C GLU A 27 5.62 -10.10 7.52
N HIS A 28 4.35 -10.50 7.47
CA HIS A 28 3.92 -11.89 7.29
C HIS A 28 3.51 -12.16 5.84
N GLU A 29 3.72 -13.40 5.41
CA GLU A 29 3.24 -13.88 4.12
C GLU A 29 1.70 -14.01 4.14
N LYS A 30 1.11 -13.78 2.98
CA LYS A 30 -0.32 -13.88 2.73
C LYS A 30 -0.58 -14.91 1.65
N TYR A 31 -1.81 -15.41 1.61
CA TYR A 31 -2.23 -16.36 0.60
C TYR A 31 -2.90 -15.63 -0.56
N PHE A 32 -2.46 -15.93 -1.76
CA PHE A 32 -2.99 -15.41 -3.01
C PHE A 32 -3.27 -16.58 -3.95
N PRO A 33 -4.30 -16.50 -4.81
CA PRO A 33 -4.46 -17.50 -5.86
C PRO A 33 -3.24 -17.46 -6.79
N GLU A 34 -2.74 -18.62 -7.20
CA GLU A 34 -1.55 -18.70 -8.07
C GLU A 34 -1.80 -18.03 -9.43
N ASN A 35 -3.02 -18.20 -9.95
CA ASN A 35 -3.50 -17.59 -11.19
C ASN A 35 -4.95 -17.13 -11.01
N GLU A 36 -5.41 -16.22 -11.87
CA GLU A 36 -6.82 -15.80 -11.87
C GLU A 36 -7.74 -17.02 -12.09
N GLY A 37 -8.59 -17.31 -11.09
CA GLY A 37 -9.50 -18.45 -11.13
C GLY A 37 -8.91 -19.80 -10.70
N SER A 38 -7.69 -19.85 -10.16
CA SER A 38 -7.10 -21.07 -9.59
C SER A 38 -7.57 -21.33 -8.15
N ASP A 39 -7.79 -22.61 -7.82
CA ASP A 39 -7.98 -23.09 -6.43
C ASP A 39 -6.64 -23.23 -5.68
N GLU A 40 -5.52 -23.24 -6.40
CA GLU A 40 -4.18 -23.33 -5.81
C GLU A 40 -3.75 -21.97 -5.24
N MET A 41 -3.33 -21.97 -3.98
CA MET A 41 -2.94 -20.77 -3.24
C MET A 41 -1.43 -20.72 -3.08
N LYS A 42 -0.80 -19.65 -3.61
CA LYS A 42 0.59 -19.30 -3.34
C LYS A 42 0.70 -18.50 -2.04
N LYS A 43 1.82 -18.67 -1.35
CA LYS A 43 2.14 -17.95 -0.11
C LYS A 43 3.33 -17.05 -0.34
N GLU A 44 3.15 -15.75 -0.23
CA GLU A 44 4.20 -14.76 -0.47
C GLU A 44 3.94 -13.48 0.33
N LYS A 45 4.96 -12.63 0.45
CA LYS A 45 4.77 -11.31 1.05
C LYS A 45 4.00 -10.41 0.10
N LEU A 46 3.14 -9.57 0.66
CA LEU A 46 2.44 -8.55 -0.09
C LEU A 46 3.33 -7.32 -0.26
N LEU A 47 3.58 -6.94 -1.50
CA LEU A 47 4.24 -5.69 -1.85
C LEU A 47 3.21 -4.70 -2.39
N LEU A 48 3.23 -3.49 -1.82
CA LEU A 48 2.44 -2.35 -2.26
C LEU A 48 3.41 -1.24 -2.67
N TYR A 49 3.46 -0.97 -3.97
CA TYR A 49 4.29 0.08 -4.56
C TYR A 49 3.45 1.35 -4.63
N LEU A 50 3.98 2.46 -4.11
CA LEU A 50 3.35 3.77 -4.08
C LEU A 50 4.24 4.76 -4.82
N GLY A 51 3.74 5.32 -5.91
CA GLY A 51 4.44 6.27 -6.76
C GLY A 51 4.21 7.72 -6.34
N VAL A 52 5.16 8.58 -6.68
CA VAL A 52 5.09 10.04 -6.44
C VAL A 52 3.96 10.75 -7.22
N GLU A 53 3.34 10.09 -8.20
CA GLU A 53 2.22 10.64 -8.97
C GLU A 53 0.87 10.09 -8.48
N CYS A 54 0.81 9.68 -7.20
CA CYS A 54 -0.39 9.15 -6.53
C CYS A 54 -0.89 7.82 -7.13
N ASP A 55 -0.07 7.17 -7.95
CA ASP A 55 -0.27 5.85 -8.50
C ASP A 55 0.15 4.77 -7.51
N ALA A 56 -0.55 3.64 -7.52
CA ALA A 56 -0.20 2.47 -6.74
C ALA A 56 -0.16 1.22 -7.61
N TYR A 57 0.69 0.27 -7.25
CA TYR A 57 0.76 -1.02 -7.91
C TYR A 57 0.98 -2.15 -6.90
N SER A 58 0.41 -3.31 -7.19
CA SER A 58 0.70 -4.56 -6.49
C SER A 58 0.58 -5.71 -7.48
N GLU A 59 1.49 -6.68 -7.43
CA GLU A 59 1.41 -7.87 -8.28
C GLU A 59 0.07 -8.61 -8.09
N ASN A 60 -0.45 -8.60 -6.86
CA ASN A 60 -1.67 -9.32 -6.48
C ASN A 60 -2.98 -8.54 -6.69
N TYR A 61 -2.90 -7.21 -6.82
CA TYR A 61 -4.09 -6.35 -6.92
C TYR A 61 -4.09 -5.43 -8.15
N GLY A 62 -3.05 -5.50 -8.99
CA GLY A 62 -2.91 -4.68 -10.18
C GLY A 62 -2.63 -3.21 -9.87
N ASN A 63 -3.12 -2.35 -10.75
CA ASN A 63 -2.98 -0.90 -10.62
C ASN A 63 -4.01 -0.31 -9.65
N GLY A 64 -3.64 0.78 -9.01
CA GLY A 64 -4.46 1.50 -8.06
C GLY A 64 -4.00 2.95 -7.90
N THR A 65 -4.53 3.60 -6.89
CA THR A 65 -4.14 4.94 -6.47
C THR A 65 -3.95 4.97 -4.96
N TRP A 66 -3.21 5.95 -4.47
CA TRP A 66 -3.11 6.21 -3.04
C TRP A 66 -3.28 7.69 -2.76
N TRP A 67 -3.69 7.98 -1.53
CA TRP A 67 -3.84 9.35 -1.05
C TRP A 67 -3.63 9.39 0.47
N GLN A 68 -3.35 10.59 0.96
CA GLN A 68 -3.14 10.86 2.37
C GLN A 68 -4.04 12.00 2.87
N SER A 69 -4.23 12.03 4.17
CA SER A 69 -4.92 13.06 4.93
C SER A 69 -4.25 13.17 6.31
N PRO A 70 -4.57 14.20 7.12
CA PRO A 70 -4.17 14.23 8.53
C PRO A 70 -4.62 13.00 9.34
N GLY A 71 -5.64 12.28 8.85
CA GLY A 71 -6.14 11.04 9.44
C GLY A 71 -5.36 9.78 9.06
N GLY A 72 -4.37 9.90 8.18
CA GLY A 72 -3.53 8.83 7.66
C GLY A 72 -3.66 8.66 6.15
N PHE A 73 -3.16 7.54 5.60
CA PHE A 73 -3.20 7.27 4.16
C PHE A 73 -4.00 6.02 3.81
N VAL A 74 -4.46 5.98 2.56
CA VAL A 74 -5.21 4.87 1.99
C VAL A 74 -4.63 4.53 0.63
N ILE A 75 -4.51 3.23 0.37
CA ILE A 75 -4.14 2.67 -0.93
C ILE A 75 -5.37 1.94 -1.45
N ARG A 76 -5.85 2.28 -2.64
CA ARG A 76 -7.02 1.67 -3.27
C ARG A 76 -6.66 1.04 -4.60
N PHE A 77 -6.93 -0.25 -4.70
CA PHE A 77 -6.98 -1.03 -5.93
C PHE A 77 -8.45 -1.31 -6.30
N GLU A 78 -8.70 -1.88 -7.47
CA GLU A 78 -10.06 -2.18 -7.96
C GLU A 78 -10.88 -3.03 -6.97
N ARG A 79 -10.24 -4.04 -6.35
CA ARG A 79 -10.93 -5.05 -5.51
C ARG A 79 -10.53 -5.01 -4.03
N LYS A 80 -9.56 -4.18 -3.64
CA LYS A 80 -9.05 -4.12 -2.26
C LYS A 80 -8.57 -2.71 -1.94
N ALA A 81 -8.80 -2.28 -0.71
CA ALA A 81 -8.19 -1.09 -0.15
C ALA A 81 -7.43 -1.42 1.14
N PHE A 82 -6.38 -0.65 1.40
CA PHE A 82 -5.56 -0.73 2.60
C PHE A 82 -5.55 0.64 3.26
N GLY A 83 -6.13 0.75 4.46
CA GLY A 83 -6.11 1.97 5.26
C GLY A 83 -5.03 1.91 6.33
N PHE A 84 -4.37 3.03 6.58
CA PHE A 84 -3.34 3.18 7.61
C PHE A 84 -3.66 4.43 8.43
N ILE A 85 -4.47 4.24 9.47
CA ILE A 85 -5.01 5.34 10.27
C ILE A 85 -3.90 5.97 11.11
N ARG A 86 -3.88 7.30 11.17
CA ARG A 86 -2.96 8.16 11.95
C ARG A 86 -1.48 7.90 11.66
N GLN A 87 -1.19 7.45 10.46
CA GLN A 87 0.16 7.13 9.99
C GLN A 87 0.40 7.89 8.70
N GLU A 88 1.61 8.42 8.54
CA GLU A 88 1.96 9.38 7.49
C GLU A 88 3.08 8.82 6.62
N LEU A 89 2.93 8.94 5.30
CA LEU A 89 3.93 8.56 4.31
C LEU A 89 4.78 9.76 3.95
N ALA A 90 6.07 9.69 4.21
CA ALA A 90 7.00 10.74 3.81
C ALA A 90 7.47 10.55 2.35
N ILE A 91 6.54 10.50 1.39
CA ILE A 91 6.84 10.40 -0.04
C ILE A 91 7.05 11.81 -0.62
N ALA A 92 8.09 11.98 -1.45
CA ALA A 92 8.30 13.24 -2.15
C ALA A 92 7.05 13.62 -2.98
N ASN A 93 6.64 14.90 -2.93
CA ASN A 93 5.42 15.40 -3.57
C ASN A 93 4.09 14.83 -3.02
N GLU A 94 4.06 14.33 -1.78
CA GLU A 94 2.82 13.86 -1.13
C GLU A 94 1.68 14.88 -1.11
N GLU A 95 1.99 16.18 -1.17
CA GLU A 95 1.01 17.27 -1.24
C GLU A 95 0.06 17.14 -2.44
N LYS A 96 0.52 16.53 -3.56
CA LYS A 96 -0.33 16.22 -4.72
C LYS A 96 -1.35 15.13 -4.41
N CYS A 97 -1.03 14.25 -3.48
CA CYS A 97 -1.79 13.06 -3.12
C CYS A 97 -2.65 13.29 -1.88
N LEU A 98 -2.84 14.55 -1.47
CA LEU A 98 -3.79 14.89 -0.42
C LEU A 98 -5.21 14.75 -0.94
N LEU A 99 -6.09 14.07 -0.18
CA LEU A 99 -7.51 14.17 -0.46
C LEU A 99 -7.93 15.64 -0.38
N PRO A 100 -8.71 16.14 -1.36
CA PRO A 100 -9.33 17.44 -1.21
C PRO A 100 -10.20 17.41 0.04
N VAL A 101 -9.97 18.36 0.94
CA VAL A 101 -10.87 18.63 2.06
C VAL A 101 -12.09 19.31 1.44
N GLU A 102 -13.18 18.58 1.26
CA GLU A 102 -14.49 19.18 0.97
C GLU A 102 -15.03 19.94 2.19
#